data_AF-A0A6L7X8L2-F1
#
_entry.id   AF-A0A6L7X8L2-F1
#
_cell.length_a   1.000
_cell.length_b   1.000
_cell.length_c   1.000
_cell.angle_alpha   90.00
_cell.angle_beta   90.00
_cell.angle_gamma   90.00
#
_symmetry.space_group_name_H-M   'P 1'
#
loop_
_entity.id
_entity.type
_entity.pdbx_description
1 polymer ?
#
loop_
_entity_poly.entity_id
_entity_poly.type
_entity_poly.pdbx_seq_one_letter_code
_entity_poly.pdbx_strand_id
1 'polypeptide(L)' 'EYGDLTRGPKIIDDSVKQRMQQILSDIQDGTFAREWIMENQTGRPGFDKLRARAARHESEEVGAELRGMMSWLNEEAD' A
#
# COMPACT_ATOMS: atom_id res chain seq x y z
N GLU A 1 -5.90 -19.56 15.37
CA GLU A 1 -5.46 -20.72 14.57
C GLU A 1 -6.53 -21.22 13.58
N TYR A 2 -7.65 -21.79 14.02
CA TYR A 2 -8.68 -22.31 13.08
C TYR A 2 -9.19 -21.26 12.07
N GLY A 3 -9.43 -20.02 12.52
CA GLY A 3 -9.89 -18.94 11.65
C GLY A 3 -8.89 -18.60 10.54
N ASP A 4 -7.60 -18.53 10.88
CA ASP A 4 -6.52 -18.26 9.94
C ASP A 4 -6.47 -19.32 8.83
N LEU A 5 -6.41 -20.60 9.22
CA LEU A 5 -6.34 -21.73 8.29
C LEU A 5 -7.57 -21.87 7.36
N THR A 6 -8.72 -21.31 7.74
CA THR A 6 -9.98 -21.50 7.01
C THR A 6 -10.51 -20.25 6.31
N ARG A 7 -10.13 -19.06 6.78
CA ARG A 7 -10.55 -17.77 6.20
C ARG A 7 -9.42 -17.10 5.44
N GLY A 8 -8.15 -17.34 5.81
CA GLY A 8 -6.99 -16.82 5.10
C GLY A 8 -7.02 -17.13 3.60
N PRO A 9 -7.17 -18.41 3.19
CA PRO A 9 -7.23 -18.78 1.77
C PRO A 9 -8.46 -18.25 1.01
N LYS A 10 -9.50 -17.76 1.72
CA LYS A 10 -10.66 -17.12 1.07
C LYS A 10 -10.37 -15.68 0.63
N ILE A 11 -9.40 -15.03 1.27
CA ILE A 11 -8.98 -13.66 0.95
C ILE A 11 -7.73 -13.70 0.08
N ILE A 12 -6.75 -14.51 0.47
CA ILE A 12 -5.50 -14.74 -0.27
C ILE A 12 -5.59 -16.09 -0.97
N ASP A 13 -6.28 -16.09 -2.10
CA ASP A 13 -6.44 -17.27 -2.96
C ASP A 13 -5.39 -17.32 -4.08
N ASP A 14 -5.48 -18.34 -4.95
CA ASP A 14 -4.55 -18.50 -6.08
C ASP A 14 -4.56 -17.30 -7.03
N SER A 15 -5.67 -16.56 -7.11
CA SER A 15 -5.76 -15.37 -7.95
C SER A 15 -4.86 -14.25 -7.43
N VAL A 16 -4.66 -14.14 -6.11
CA VAL A 16 -3.70 -13.19 -5.53
C VAL A 16 -2.29 -13.53 -5.97
N LYS A 17 -1.91 -14.82 -5.93
CA LYS A 17 -0.59 -15.26 -6.39
C LYS A 17 -0.36 -14.98 -7.87
N GLN A 18 -1.37 -15.20 -8.73
CA GLN A 18 -1.30 -14.87 -10.15
C GLN A 18 -1.09 -13.36 -10.38
N ARG A 19 -1.81 -12.50 -9.64
CA ARG A 19 -1.61 -11.04 -9.69
C ARG A 19 -0.19 -10.65 -9.27
N MET A 20 0.34 -11.27 -8.20
CA MET A 20 1.72 -11.02 -7.76
C MET A 20 2.75 -11.42 -8.82
N GLN A 21 2.53 -12.55 -9.52
CA GLN A 21 3.40 -12.98 -10.62
C GLN A 21 3.33 -12.02 -11.81
N GLN A 22 2.15 -11.51 -12.15
CA GLN A 22 2.02 -10.51 -13.21
C GLN A 22 2.77 -9.23 -12.87
N ILE A 23 2.60 -8.69 -11.66
CA ILE A 23 3.32 -7.49 -11.19
C ILE A 23 4.84 -7.72 -11.26
N LEU A 24 5.32 -8.91 -10.88
CA LEU A 24 6.73 -9.26 -11.01
C LEU A 24 7.20 -9.26 -12.47
N SER A 25 6.41 -9.80 -13.39
CA SER A 25 6.71 -9.77 -14.83
C SER A 25 6.81 -8.32 -15.34
N ASP A 26 5.86 -7.46 -14.98
CA ASP A 26 5.84 -6.04 -15.37
C ASP A 26 7.05 -5.26 -14.83
N ILE A 27 7.60 -5.69 -13.69
CA ILE A 27 8.85 -5.16 -13.14
C ILE A 27 10.04 -5.67 -13.94
N GLN A 28 10.10 -6.98 -14.21
CA GLN A 28 11.24 -7.63 -14.87
C GLN A 28 11.37 -7.23 -16.35
N ASP A 29 10.26 -7.04 -17.05
CA ASP A 29 10.24 -6.58 -18.45
C ASP A 29 10.33 -5.05 -18.58
N GLY A 30 10.40 -4.34 -17.45
CA GLY A 30 10.56 -2.90 -17.36
C GLY A 30 9.30 -2.08 -17.67
N THR A 31 8.13 -2.70 -17.82
CA THR A 31 6.85 -1.99 -18.02
C THR A 31 6.59 -0.99 -16.90
N PHE A 32 6.69 -1.43 -15.65
CA PHE A 32 6.52 -0.54 -14.50
C PHE A 32 7.53 0.63 -14.51
N ALA A 33 8.79 0.35 -14.85
CA ALA A 33 9.83 1.38 -14.91
C ALA A 33 9.53 2.44 -15.98
N ARG A 34 9.06 2.03 -17.17
CA ARG A 34 8.67 2.95 -18.25
C ARG A 34 7.49 3.84 -17.84
N GLU A 35 6.46 3.25 -17.24
CA GLU A 35 5.30 3.98 -16.72
C GLU A 35 5.72 5.02 -15.68
N TRP A 36 6.56 4.62 -14.71
CA TRP A 36 7.02 5.51 -13.66
C TRP A 36 7.88 6.67 -14.19
N ILE A 37 8.81 6.40 -15.12
CA ILE A 37 9.63 7.44 -15.73
C ILE A 37 8.75 8.46 -16.47
N MET A 38 7.76 7.99 -17.24
CA MET A 38 6.85 8.86 -17.97
C MET A 38 6.00 9.72 -17.01
N GLU A 39 5.40 9.10 -16.00
CA GLU A 39 4.65 9.81 -14.96
C GLU A 39 5.51 10.89 -14.28
N ASN A 40 6.78 10.59 -14.00
CA ASN A 40 7.70 11.54 -13.39
C ASN A 40 8.04 12.71 -14.32
N GLN A 41 8.31 12.42 -15.60
CA GLN A 41 8.59 13.44 -16.63
C GLN A 41 7.39 14.38 -16.86
N THR A 42 6.16 13.90 -16.64
CA THR A 42 4.94 14.73 -16.74
C THR A 42 4.59 15.47 -15.45
N GLY A 43 5.44 15.39 -14.41
CA GLY A 43 5.24 16.10 -13.15
C GLY A 43 4.39 15.35 -12.11
N ARG A 44 4.16 14.05 -12.30
CA ARG A 44 3.49 13.12 -11.35
C ARG A 44 2.00 13.41 -11.04
N PRO A 45 1.17 13.85 -12.00
CA PRO A 45 -0.22 14.24 -11.72
C PRO A 45 -1.11 13.08 -11.25
N GLY A 46 -0.90 11.86 -11.72
CA GLY A 46 -1.60 10.67 -11.28
C GLY A 46 -1.15 10.21 -9.90
N PHE A 47 0.17 10.16 -9.69
CA PHE A 47 0.76 9.79 -8.41
C PHE A 47 0.37 10.75 -7.28
N ASP A 48 0.39 12.06 -7.51
CA ASP A 48 0.00 13.03 -6.49
C ASP A 48 -1.51 12.95 -6.16
N LYS A 49 -2.37 12.62 -7.13
CA LYS A 49 -3.79 12.32 -6.87
C LYS A 49 -3.95 11.07 -6.01
N LEU A 50 -3.22 9.99 -6.30
CA LEU A 50 -3.24 8.75 -5.50
C LEU A 50 -2.78 9.03 -4.08
N ARG A 51 -1.66 9.75 -3.91
CA ARG A 51 -1.14 10.17 -2.60
C ARG A 51 -2.15 11.01 -1.82
N ALA A 52 -2.74 12.03 -2.46
CA ALA A 52 -3.73 12.89 -1.82
C ALA A 52 -5.00 12.12 -1.41
N ARG A 53 -5.41 11.11 -2.20
CA ARG A 53 -6.52 10.22 -1.84
C ARG A 53 -6.17 9.34 -0.64
N ALA A 54 -4.97 8.75 -0.62
CA ALA A 54 -4.51 7.93 0.50
C ALA A 54 -4.45 8.72 1.80
N ALA A 55 -3.93 9.96 1.75
CA ALA A 55 -3.86 10.85 2.91
C ALA A 55 -5.23 11.30 3.46
N ARG A 56 -6.31 11.18 2.66
CA ARG A 56 -7.69 11.50 3.07
C ARG A 56 -8.48 10.28 3.53
N HIS A 57 -7.85 9.11 3.63
CA HIS A 57 -8.55 7.91 4.09
C HIS A 57 -8.89 8.05 5.58
N GLU A 58 -10.11 7.68 5.97
CA GLU A 58 -10.61 7.81 7.36
C GLU A 58 -9.70 7.13 8.40
N SER A 59 -9.05 6.04 8.01
CA SER A 59 -8.07 5.35 8.88
C SER A 59 -6.87 6.24 9.25
N GLU A 60 -6.52 7.23 8.44
CA GLU A 60 -5.42 8.15 8.77
C GLU A 60 -5.84 9.11 9.88
N GLU A 61 -7.07 9.64 9.84
CA GLU A 61 -7.62 10.52 10.87
C GLU A 61 -7.79 9.77 12.19
N VAL A 62 -8.55 8.67 12.17
CA VAL A 62 -8.79 7.83 13.36
C VAL A 62 -7.48 7.26 13.88
N GLY A 63 -6.59 6.83 12.99
CA GLY A 63 -5.29 6.28 13.36
C GLY A 63 -4.39 7.31 14.02
N ALA A 64 -4.41 8.57 13.58
CA ALA A 64 -3.62 9.64 14.19
C ALA A 64 -4.11 9.96 15.62
N GLU A 65 -5.43 10.04 15.82
CA GLU A 65 -6.02 10.24 17.16
C GLU A 65 -5.65 9.10 18.10
N LEU A 66 -5.86 7.85 17.66
CA LEU A 66 -5.53 6.67 18.44
C LEU A 66 -4.04 6.63 18.81
N ARG A 67 -3.14 6.83 17.83
CA ARG A 67 -1.69 6.86 18.08
C ARG A 67 -1.29 8.02 19.00
N GLY A 68 -1.97 9.16 18.94
CA GLY A 68 -1.73 10.30 19.83
C GLY A 68 -2.00 10.00 21.31
N MET A 69 -2.90 9.06 21.61
CA MET A 69 -3.17 8.60 22.98
C MET A 69 -2.19 7.53 23.48
N MET A 70 -1.36 6.97 22.59
CA MET A 70 -0.39 5.94 22.92
C MET A 70 0.90 6.60 23.40
N SER A 71 1.00 6.92 24.70
CA SER A 71 2.15 7.62 25.29
C SER A 71 3.49 6.95 24.97
N TRP A 72 3.52 5.62 24.89
CA TRP A 72 4.71 4.81 24.59
C TRP A 72 5.19 4.92 23.13
N LEU A 73 4.40 5.49 22.22
CA LEU A 73 4.83 5.77 20.85
C LEU A 73 5.63 7.09 20.74
N ASN A 74 5.60 7.94 21.77
CA ASN A 74 6.31 9.21 21.82
C ASN A 74 7.56 9.17 22.73
N GLU A 75 7.92 7.99 23.26
CA GLU A 75 9.06 7.82 24.20
C GLU A 75 10.44 7.76 23.50
N GLU A 76 10.51 7.83 22.17
CA GLU A 76 11.78 7.86 21.41
C GLU A 76 12.02 9.22 20.73
N ALA A 77 12.05 10.29 21.54
CA ALA A 77 12.58 11.59 21.13
C ALA A 77 13.53 12.20 22.18
N ASP A 78 14.29 11.36 22.88
CA ASP A 78 15.49 11.71 23.66
C ASP A 78 16.71 10.93 23.14
#